data_AF-E3P9L0-F1
#
_entry.id   AF-E3P9L0-F1
#
_cell.length_a   1.000
_cell.length_b   1.000
_cell.length_c   1.000
_cell.angle_alpha   90.00
_cell.angle_beta   90.00
_cell.angle_gamma   90.00
#
_symmetry.space_group_name_H-M   'P 1'
#
loop_
_entity.id
_entity.type
_entity.pdbx_description
1 polymer ?
#
loop_
_entity_poly.entity_id
_entity_poly.type
_entity_poly.pdbx_seq_one_letter_code
_entity_poly.pdbx_strand_id
1 'polypeptide(L)'
;KGVISGFQRAQMTRSVVAVVFTGAGDKAFCTGGNTKEYSEYYSTKPEEYGQYMDLFNAMVDGILMCQKPTIRRINGMSVAGGQEIGGACDIAIASDMAI
;
A
#
# COMPACT_ATOMS: atom_id res chain seq x y z
N LYS A 1 3.80 -0.02 -8.62
CA LYS A 1 4.33 1.08 -9.49
C LYS A 1 3.58 2.40 -9.30
N GLY A 2 2.26 2.48 -9.51
CA GLY A 2 1.51 3.74 -9.39
C GLY A 2 1.57 4.41 -8.00
N VAL A 3 1.54 3.61 -6.92
CA VAL A 3 1.67 4.11 -5.55
C VAL A 3 3.03 4.81 -5.33
N ILE A 4 4.14 4.15 -5.68
CA ILE A 4 5.50 4.72 -5.60
C ILE A 4 5.56 6.08 -6.30
N SER A 5 5.13 6.14 -7.57
CA SER A 5 5.14 7.39 -8.34
C SER A 5 4.22 8.46 -7.75
N GLY A 6 3.08 8.07 -7.18
CA GLY A 6 2.15 8.99 -6.51
C GLY A 6 2.77 9.64 -5.28
N PHE A 7 3.39 8.86 -4.40
CA PHE A 7 4.07 9.35 -3.21
C PHE A 7 5.29 10.22 -3.54
N GLN A 8 6.11 9.81 -4.52
CA GLN A 8 7.23 10.61 -5.03
C GLN A 8 6.77 11.96 -5.61
N ARG A 9 5.68 11.98 -6.37
CA ARG A 9 5.13 13.24 -6.88
C ARG A 9 4.57 14.11 -5.76
N ALA A 10 3.84 13.49 -4.83
CA ALA A 10 3.26 14.19 -3.70
C ALA A 10 4.33 14.88 -2.87
N GLN A 11 5.41 14.19 -2.46
CA GLN A 11 6.48 14.79 -1.67
C GLN A 11 7.16 15.98 -2.37
N MET A 12 7.35 15.91 -3.69
CA MET A 12 8.03 16.97 -4.47
C MET A 12 7.13 18.20 -4.76
N THR A 13 5.82 18.06 -4.62
CA THR A 13 4.87 19.12 -5.01
C THR A 13 4.57 20.07 -3.85
N ARG A 14 5.12 21.29 -3.83
CA ARG A 14 5.01 22.22 -2.69
C ARG A 14 3.58 22.52 -2.21
N SER A 15 2.59 22.53 -3.10
CA SER A 15 1.19 22.77 -2.75
C SER A 15 0.49 21.59 -2.07
N VAL A 16 1.05 20.38 -2.15
CA VAL A 16 0.55 19.20 -1.43
C VAL A 16 1.09 19.25 0.00
N VAL A 17 0.21 19.17 0.99
CA VAL A 17 0.59 19.25 2.42
C VAL A 17 0.40 17.94 3.16
N ALA A 18 -0.33 16.98 2.59
CA ALA A 18 -0.56 15.65 3.13
C ALA A 18 -0.98 14.70 1.99
N VAL A 19 -0.89 13.39 2.24
CA VAL A 19 -1.34 12.35 1.32
C VAL A 19 -2.41 11.51 1.99
N VAL A 20 -3.59 11.40 1.38
CA VAL A 20 -4.63 10.47 1.82
C VAL A 20 -4.60 9.25 0.90
N PHE A 21 -4.35 8.07 1.48
CA PHE A 21 -4.31 6.80 0.76
C PHE A 21 -5.51 5.93 1.14
N THR A 22 -6.21 5.41 0.14
CA THR A 22 -7.46 4.66 0.31
C THR A 22 -7.63 3.65 -0.83
N GLY A 23 -8.44 2.61 -0.59
CA GLY A 23 -8.82 1.67 -1.64
C GLY A 23 -9.87 2.27 -2.57
N ALA A 24 -9.96 1.74 -3.79
CA ALA A 24 -11.08 2.03 -4.68
C ALA A 24 -12.35 1.32 -4.20
N GLY A 25 -13.51 1.93 -4.44
CA GLY A 25 -14.80 1.38 -4.00
C GLY A 25 -15.02 1.49 -2.49
N ASP A 26 -15.87 0.62 -1.95
CA ASP A 26 -16.42 0.68 -0.59
C ASP A 26 -16.27 -0.62 0.21
N LYS A 27 -15.79 -1.70 -0.40
CA LYS A 27 -15.71 -3.02 0.26
C LYS A 27 -14.36 -3.30 0.92
N ALA A 28 -13.28 -2.81 0.33
CA ALA A 28 -11.93 -3.11 0.78
C ALA A 28 -11.00 -1.92 0.56
N PHE A 29 -10.11 -1.72 1.53
CA PHE A 29 -8.90 -0.93 1.32
C PHE A 29 -7.89 -1.74 0.50
N CYS A 30 -7.56 -2.94 0.98
CA CYS A 30 -6.65 -3.87 0.33
C CYS A 30 -6.88 -5.27 0.90
N THR A 31 -7.18 -6.24 0.02
CA THR A 31 -7.39 -7.65 0.41
C THR A 31 -6.09 -8.44 0.51
N GLY A 32 -4.94 -7.78 0.41
CA GLY A 32 -3.62 -8.40 0.41
C GLY A 32 -3.18 -8.91 -0.96
N GLY A 33 -2.14 -9.75 -0.93
CA GLY A 33 -1.55 -10.37 -2.11
C GLY A 33 -2.47 -11.38 -2.79
N ASN A 34 -2.25 -11.60 -4.10
CA ASN A 34 -2.98 -12.61 -4.84
C ASN A 34 -2.45 -14.02 -4.50
N THR A 35 -3.10 -14.69 -3.55
CA THR A 35 -2.67 -16.00 -3.06
C THR A 35 -2.64 -17.08 -4.13
N LYS A 36 -3.53 -17.01 -5.14
CA LYS A 36 -3.55 -17.95 -6.27
C LYS A 36 -2.30 -17.79 -7.13
N GLU A 37 -1.93 -16.56 -7.44
CA GLU A 37 -0.70 -16.26 -8.18
C GLU A 37 0.54 -16.68 -7.38
N TYR A 38 0.51 -16.51 -6.06
CA TYR A 38 1.60 -16.98 -5.19
C TYR A 38 1.76 -18.49 -5.27
N SER A 39 0.67 -19.26 -5.18
CA SER A 39 0.72 -20.72 -5.21
C SER A 39 1.01 -21.30 -6.59
N GLU A 40 0.46 -20.72 -7.66
CA GLU A 40 0.51 -21.32 -9.00
C GLU A 40 1.68 -20.79 -9.84
N TYR A 41 2.10 -19.53 -9.62
CA TYR A 41 3.14 -18.90 -10.42
C TYR A 41 4.46 -18.78 -9.66
N TYR A 42 4.45 -18.07 -8.53
CA TYR A 42 5.68 -17.70 -7.81
C TYR A 42 6.33 -18.86 -7.05
N SER A 43 5.55 -19.87 -6.64
CA SER A 43 6.06 -21.10 -6.00
C SER A 43 7.11 -21.83 -6.84
N THR A 44 7.11 -21.64 -8.16
CA THR A 44 8.05 -22.25 -9.11
C THR A 44 9.11 -21.28 -9.64
N LYS A 45 9.02 -19.99 -9.28
CA LYS A 45 9.84 -18.90 -9.83
C LYS A 45 10.35 -17.98 -8.72
N PRO A 46 11.28 -18.46 -7.88
CA PRO A 46 11.73 -17.73 -6.70
C PRO A 46 12.41 -16.40 -7.03
N GLU A 47 13.14 -16.30 -8.15
CA GLU A 47 13.78 -15.05 -8.57
C GLU A 47 12.74 -13.97 -8.93
N GLU A 48 11.70 -14.34 -9.69
CA GLU A 48 10.62 -13.42 -10.03
C GLU A 48 9.79 -13.03 -8.80
N TYR A 49 9.62 -13.95 -7.84
CA TYR A 49 9.00 -13.62 -6.56
C TYR A 49 9.84 -12.60 -5.78
N GLY A 50 11.16 -12.74 -5.78
CA GLY A 50 12.08 -11.75 -5.21
C GLY A 50 11.88 -10.37 -5.82
N GLN A 51 11.85 -10.28 -7.15
CA GLN A 51 11.61 -9.01 -7.86
C GLN A 51 10.24 -8.39 -7.55
N TYR A 52 9.21 -9.23 -7.37
CA TYR A 52 7.88 -8.79 -6.95
C TYR A 52 7.92 -8.22 -5.52
N MET A 53 8.60 -8.91 -4.60
CA MET A 53 8.80 -8.45 -3.22
C MET A 53 9.61 -7.15 -3.16
N ASP A 54 10.64 -6.99 -3.98
CA ASP A 54 11.41 -5.75 -4.08
C ASP A 54 10.51 -4.57 -4.47
N LEU A 55 9.59 -4.78 -5.41
CA LEU A 55 8.64 -3.76 -5.83
C LEU A 55 7.62 -3.43 -4.71
N PHE A 56 7.19 -4.43 -3.96
CA PHE A 56 6.31 -4.24 -2.81
C PHE A 56 7.02 -3.47 -1.68
N ASN A 57 8.24 -3.86 -1.32
CA ASN A 57 9.05 -3.19 -0.31
C ASN A 57 9.35 -1.74 -0.71
N ALA A 58 9.73 -1.49 -1.97
CA ALA A 58 9.94 -0.12 -2.47
C ALA A 58 8.67 0.74 -2.40
N MET A 59 7.48 0.14 -2.51
CA MET A 59 6.22 0.85 -2.28
C MET A 59 6.04 1.18 -0.81
N VAL A 60 6.24 0.22 0.09
CA VAL A 60 6.11 0.44 1.55
C VAL A 60 7.11 1.49 2.03
N ASP A 61 8.37 1.40 1.60
CA ASP A 61 9.42 2.38 1.90
C ASP A 61 9.07 3.78 1.37
N GLY A 62 8.50 3.86 0.16
CA GLY A 62 8.06 5.13 -0.43
C GLY A 62 6.94 5.81 0.36
N ILE A 63 6.10 5.03 1.06
CA ILE A 63 5.07 5.55 1.97
C ILE A 63 5.74 5.98 3.28
N LEU A 64 6.52 5.07 3.89
CA LEU A 64 7.17 5.27 5.19
C LEU A 64 8.12 6.47 5.21
N MET A 65 8.86 6.68 4.11
CA MET A 65 9.85 7.75 3.98
C MET A 65 9.26 9.04 3.38
N CYS A 66 7.94 9.10 3.18
CA CYS A 66 7.32 10.29 2.60
C CYS A 66 7.53 11.49 3.52
N GLN A 67 8.03 12.60 2.97
CA GLN A 67 8.29 13.83 3.73
C GLN A 67 7.02 14.63 4.08
N LYS A 68 5.84 14.04 3.87
CA LYS A 68 4.54 14.67 4.10
C LYS A 68 3.68 13.74 4.93
N PRO A 69 2.85 14.29 5.83
CA PRO A 69 1.90 13.50 6.60
C PRO A 69 1.08 12.56 5.71
N THR A 70 1.07 11.28 6.06
CA THR A 70 0.40 10.20 5.36
C THR A 70 -0.78 9.69 6.17
N ILE A 71 -1.96 9.76 5.58
CA ILE A 71 -3.22 9.37 6.22
C ILE A 71 -3.78 8.20 5.45
N ARG A 72 -3.88 7.06 6.13
CA ARG A 72 -4.53 5.88 5.60
C ARG A 72 -6.01 5.91 5.94
N ARG A 73 -6.85 6.11 4.91
CA ARG A 73 -8.32 6.06 5.03
C ARG A 73 -8.81 4.67 4.67
N ILE A 74 -9.14 3.89 5.69
CA ILE A 74 -9.53 2.47 5.56
C ILE A 74 -11.05 2.40 5.33
N ASN A 75 -11.41 2.19 4.06
CA ASN A 75 -12.80 2.15 3.57
C ASN A 75 -13.47 0.77 3.68
N GLY A 76 -12.76 -0.26 4.14
CA GLY A 76 -13.27 -1.63 4.24
C GLY A 76 -12.15 -2.60 4.64
N MET A 77 -12.25 -3.87 4.23
CA MET A 77 -11.26 -4.91 4.57
C MET A 77 -9.81 -4.48 4.32
N SER A 78 -8.95 -4.82 5.28
CA SER A 78 -7.51 -4.60 5.24
C SER A 78 -6.76 -5.84 5.69
N VAL A 79 -6.16 -6.57 4.75
CA VAL A 79 -5.58 -7.90 5.02
C VAL A 79 -4.13 -7.97 4.54
N ALA A 80 -3.27 -8.65 5.32
CA ALA A 80 -1.87 -8.92 5.00
C ALA A 80 -1.10 -7.65 4.57
N GLY A 81 -0.67 -7.56 3.30
CA GLY A 81 0.01 -6.37 2.77
C GLY A 81 -0.78 -5.07 2.91
N GLY A 82 -2.11 -5.14 3.03
CA GLY A 82 -2.94 -3.99 3.41
C GLY A 82 -2.61 -3.43 4.80
N GLN A 83 -2.29 -4.29 5.77
CA GLN A 83 -1.86 -3.90 7.12
C GLN A 83 -0.40 -3.42 7.14
N GLU A 84 0.48 -3.99 6.31
CA GLU A 84 1.87 -3.52 6.17
C GLU A 84 1.91 -2.09 5.62
N ILE A 85 1.07 -1.78 4.62
CA ILE A 85 0.82 -0.40 4.17
C ILE A 85 0.33 0.48 5.34
N GLY A 86 -0.48 -0.09 6.23
CA GLY A 86 -0.92 0.55 7.47
C GLY A 86 0.20 0.97 8.39
N GLY A 87 1.14 0.07 8.66
CA GLY A 87 2.29 0.35 9.51
C GLY A 87 3.26 1.39 8.92
N ALA A 88 3.22 1.59 7.60
CA ALA A 88 4.01 2.62 6.92
C ALA A 88 3.37 4.01 6.93
N CYS A 89 2.06 4.14 7.18
CA CYS A 89 1.39 5.43 7.27
C CYS A 89 1.46 6.03 8.68
N ASP A 90 1.48 7.36 8.78
CA ASP A 90 1.55 8.08 10.05
C ASP A 90 0.26 7.93 10.88
N ILE A 91 -0.89 8.01 10.20
CA ILE A 91 -2.21 7.96 10.84
C ILE A 91 -3.13 7.03 10.04
N ALA A 92 -3.85 6.16 10.76
CA ALA A 92 -4.92 5.35 10.20
C ALA A 92 -6.28 5.81 10.72
N ILE A 93 -7.22 6.05 9.80
CA ILE A 93 -8.63 6.34 10.10
C ILE A 93 -9.46 5.23 9.47
N ALA A 94 -10.11 4.44 10.32
CA ALA A 94 -10.92 3.32 9.91
C ALA A 94 -12.41 3.66 9.87
N SER A 95 -13.09 3.18 8.84
CA SER A 95 -14.55 3.06 8.87
C SER A 95 -14.97 2.08 9.96
N ASP A 96 -16.11 2.31 10.59
CA ASP A 96 -16.73 1.35 11.53
C ASP A 96 -16.99 -0.04 10.89
N MET A 97 -17.04 -0.08 9.55
CA MET A 97 -17.23 -1.30 8.76
C MET A 97 -15.90 -1.93 8.28
N ALA A 98 -14.76 -1.34 8.63
CA ALA A 98 -13.45 -1.89 8.29
C ALA A 98 -13.11 -3.07 9.21
N ILE A 99 -12.51 -4.11 8.63
CA ILE A 99 -12.13 -5.36 9.29
C ILE A 99 -10.69 -5.72 8.90
#